data_AF-A0A7Z2MAI9-F1
#
_entry.id   AF-A0A7Z2MAI9-F1
#
_cell.length_a   1.000
_cell.length_b   1.000
_cell.length_c   1.000
_cell.angle_alpha   90.00
_cell.angle_beta   90.00
_cell.angle_gamma   90.00
#
_symmetry.space_group_name_H-M   'P 1'
#
loop_
_entity.id
_entity.type
_entity.pdbx_description
1 polymer ?
#
loop_
_entity_poly.entity_id
_entity_poly.type
_entity_poly.pdbx_seq_one_letter_code
_entity_poly.pdbx_strand_id
1 'polypeptide(L)'
;MKLDLGCGPNGLPGFVGVDRFPLPGVQVVADLDKPLPFKEDSIELVHAAHSLEHVSDLTFTMRELYRVCKHKAQICIVAPYYEQKLNLANPYHLQVFNEHTPRFWTSCPWAPIDKKEYYHPHAVTWGLSQSDNSNPGLEIRLLRMEFFYFPRFNSMDASCLRELRQHLTDVCHQVVYHLVVWKEDNEPDYFALTEKLDSYPFFDTPALQKSRADAEISGEEKFSTVAYAEEVLGERLREQYDYIAECERKLLRNEKLIGLLISGPDLPELHLKHFDEYLVANYSSREPRDYRVGKNIPREGYVEYQVSGSGEYNSISVCVYLATDTQEGRLGVELVDKSHNVIWNSSETLSGVSTLGVVGFSIDKTLRQEDLAFIRFFVRDLSVGVKVVECSIAPRWPLRSTKLVPYVCFLNDE
;
A
#
# COMPACT_ATOMS: atom_id res chain seq x y z
N MET A 1 13.24 33.75 -27.98
CA MET A 1 11.90 33.39 -28.49
C MET A 1 11.14 32.75 -27.36
N LYS A 2 9.84 33.07 -27.23
CA LYS A 2 8.94 32.55 -26.19
C LYS A 2 7.84 31.71 -26.84
N LEU A 3 7.53 30.55 -26.29
CA LEU A 3 6.52 29.62 -26.82
C LEU A 3 5.34 29.47 -25.87
N ASP A 4 4.13 29.49 -26.43
CA ASP A 4 2.88 29.20 -25.73
C ASP A 4 2.30 27.91 -26.32
N LEU A 5 2.41 26.79 -25.58
CA LEU A 5 2.13 25.44 -26.06
C LEU A 5 0.71 25.01 -25.69
N GLY A 6 -0.03 24.53 -26.69
CA GLY A 6 -1.47 24.31 -26.58
C GLY A 6 -2.22 25.62 -26.41
N CYS A 7 -1.79 26.67 -27.12
CA CYS A 7 -2.33 28.03 -26.94
C CYS A 7 -3.82 28.17 -27.27
N GLY A 8 -4.40 27.18 -27.98
CA GLY A 8 -5.78 27.21 -28.41
C GLY A 8 -6.09 28.46 -29.25
N PRO A 9 -7.32 29.01 -29.16
CA PRO A 9 -7.70 30.18 -29.94
C PRO A 9 -7.13 31.50 -29.38
N ASN A 10 -6.65 31.52 -28.13
CA ASN A 10 -6.26 32.73 -27.41
C ASN A 10 -4.76 32.69 -27.08
N GLY A 11 -3.92 32.89 -28.10
CA GLY A 11 -2.48 32.92 -27.92
C GLY A 11 -2.02 34.04 -26.98
N LEU A 12 -1.04 33.73 -26.14
CA LEU A 12 -0.49 34.68 -25.18
C LEU A 12 0.29 35.82 -25.89
N PRO A 13 0.03 37.10 -25.60
CA PRO A 13 0.74 38.21 -26.24
C PRO A 13 2.26 38.16 -26.04
N GLY A 14 3.02 38.33 -27.13
CA GLY A 14 4.48 38.28 -27.12
C GLY A 14 5.07 36.86 -27.16
N PHE A 15 4.23 35.84 -27.32
CA PHE A 15 4.62 34.45 -27.50
C PHE A 15 4.27 33.94 -28.90
N VAL A 16 5.02 32.95 -29.36
CA VAL A 16 4.65 32.16 -30.54
C VAL A 16 3.70 31.07 -30.07
N GLY A 17 2.43 31.18 -30.46
CA GLY A 17 1.40 30.19 -30.17
C GLY A 17 1.59 28.91 -30.99
N VAL A 18 1.63 27.77 -30.30
CA VAL A 18 1.80 26.43 -30.88
C VAL A 18 0.62 25.55 -30.47
N ASP A 19 -0.05 24.94 -31.43
CA ASP A 19 -1.14 24.00 -31.17
C ASP A 19 -1.22 22.97 -32.32
N ARG A 20 -1.80 21.81 -32.05
CA ARG A 20 -2.04 20.79 -33.08
C ARG A 20 -3.17 21.17 -34.04
N PHE A 21 -4.04 22.09 -33.62
CA PHE A 21 -5.15 22.58 -34.43
C PHE A 21 -4.85 23.97 -35.02
N PRO A 22 -5.25 24.26 -36.27
CA PRO A 22 -5.07 25.56 -36.90
C PRO A 22 -6.11 26.57 -36.40
N LEU A 23 -5.95 27.08 -35.18
CA LEU A 23 -6.85 28.04 -34.53
C LEU A 23 -6.35 29.50 -34.66
N PRO A 24 -7.19 30.52 -34.45
CA PRO A 24 -6.81 31.93 -34.66
C PRO A 24 -5.57 32.41 -33.88
N GLY A 25 -5.32 31.87 -32.68
CA GLY A 25 -4.16 32.19 -31.85
C GLY A 25 -2.87 31.45 -32.23
N VAL A 26 -2.95 30.51 -33.17
CA VAL A 26 -1.88 29.56 -33.49
C VAL A 26 -1.02 30.08 -34.63
N GLN A 27 0.25 30.30 -34.34
CA GLN A 27 1.24 30.74 -35.33
C GLN A 27 2.02 29.57 -35.94
N VAL A 28 2.15 28.48 -35.17
CA VAL A 28 2.82 27.25 -35.60
C VAL A 28 1.91 26.07 -35.31
N VAL A 29 1.44 25.40 -36.37
CA VAL A 29 0.67 24.16 -36.22
C VAL A 29 1.64 23.01 -36.01
N ALA A 30 1.70 22.47 -34.79
CA ALA A 30 2.57 21.36 -34.43
C ALA A 30 1.93 20.47 -33.37
N ASP A 31 2.23 19.18 -33.47
CA ASP A 31 1.78 18.15 -32.54
C ASP A 31 2.85 17.93 -31.47
N LEU A 32 2.51 18.02 -30.19
CA LEU A 32 3.46 17.89 -29.08
C LEU A 32 4.02 16.46 -28.95
N ASP A 33 3.29 15.46 -29.47
CA ASP A 33 3.76 14.08 -29.61
C ASP A 33 4.75 13.87 -30.78
N LYS A 34 5.20 14.96 -31.44
CA LYS A 34 6.16 14.93 -32.55
C LYS A 34 7.29 15.95 -32.34
N PRO A 35 8.42 15.81 -33.07
CA PRO A 35 9.50 16.77 -32.97
C PRO A 35 9.04 18.19 -33.30
N LEU A 36 9.31 19.13 -32.40
CA LEU A 36 8.86 20.51 -32.57
C LEU A 36 9.67 21.21 -33.67
N PRO A 37 9.04 22.03 -34.55
CA PRO A 37 9.68 22.66 -35.70
C PRO A 37 10.55 23.89 -35.32
N PHE A 38 11.23 23.83 -34.18
CA PHE A 38 12.14 24.85 -33.69
C PHE A 38 13.58 24.34 -33.65
N LYS A 39 14.51 25.25 -33.87
CA LYS A 39 15.94 24.95 -33.76
C LYS A 39 16.28 24.61 -32.31
N GLU A 40 17.28 23.76 -32.15
CA GLU A 40 17.92 23.51 -30.86
C GLU A 40 18.39 24.84 -30.24
N ASP A 41 18.31 24.97 -28.92
CA ASP A 41 18.78 26.16 -28.18
C ASP A 41 18.25 27.50 -28.71
N SER A 42 16.99 27.57 -29.13
CA SER A 42 16.38 28.79 -29.68
C SER A 42 15.34 29.44 -28.77
N ILE A 43 14.80 28.68 -27.81
CA ILE A 43 13.71 29.09 -26.92
C ILE A 43 14.24 29.51 -25.55
N GLU A 44 13.74 30.63 -25.03
CA GLU A 44 14.17 31.18 -23.73
C GLU A 44 13.11 31.05 -22.64
N LEU A 45 11.84 30.88 -23.04
CA LEU A 45 10.70 30.77 -22.15
C LEU A 45 9.60 29.94 -22.82
N VAL A 46 9.09 28.96 -22.09
CA VAL A 46 7.94 28.15 -22.48
C VAL A 46 6.83 28.34 -21.47
N HIS A 47 5.61 28.56 -21.95
CA HIS A 47 4.38 28.47 -21.19
C HIS A 47 3.57 27.31 -21.76
N ALA A 48 3.10 26.41 -20.90
CA ALA A 48 2.24 25.30 -21.28
C ALA A 48 1.11 25.20 -20.25
N ALA A 49 -0.08 25.71 -20.60
CA ALA A 49 -1.24 25.68 -19.72
C ALA A 49 -2.29 24.73 -20.29
N HIS A 50 -2.65 23.72 -19.51
CA HIS A 50 -3.67 22.73 -19.84
C HIS A 50 -3.46 22.02 -21.19
N SER A 51 -2.20 21.71 -21.50
CA SER A 51 -1.81 21.11 -22.78
C SER A 51 -1.01 19.82 -22.63
N LEU A 52 -0.16 19.71 -21.61
CA LEU A 52 0.73 18.56 -21.42
C LEU A 52 0.01 17.34 -20.83
N GLU A 53 -1.16 17.49 -20.23
CA GLU A 53 -1.99 16.36 -19.78
C GLU A 53 -2.57 15.54 -20.94
N HIS A 54 -2.57 16.10 -22.14
CA HIS A 54 -3.16 15.49 -23.33
C HIS A 54 -2.16 14.73 -24.21
N VAL A 55 -0.86 14.81 -23.92
CA VAL A 55 0.17 14.15 -24.75
C VAL A 55 0.25 12.66 -24.46
N SER A 56 0.56 11.84 -25.45
CA SER A 56 0.70 10.39 -25.29
C SER A 56 2.03 9.98 -24.64
N ASP A 57 3.10 10.73 -24.91
CA ASP A 57 4.43 10.51 -24.33
C ASP A 57 5.00 11.80 -23.73
N LEU A 58 4.81 11.96 -22.41
CA LEU A 58 5.30 13.13 -21.68
C LEU A 58 6.82 13.21 -21.68
N THR A 59 7.52 12.07 -21.58
CA THR A 59 8.99 12.05 -21.55
C THR A 59 9.54 12.51 -22.90
N PHE A 60 8.99 12.03 -24.01
CA PHE A 60 9.33 12.52 -25.35
C PHE A 60 9.10 14.03 -25.47
N THR A 61 7.91 14.50 -25.07
CA THR A 61 7.56 15.92 -25.13
C THR A 61 8.55 16.78 -24.34
N MET A 62 8.88 16.38 -23.10
CA MET A 62 9.83 17.11 -22.26
C MET A 62 11.26 17.07 -22.82
N ARG A 63 11.67 15.99 -23.50
CA ARG A 63 12.95 15.94 -24.24
C ARG A 63 12.97 16.92 -25.39
N GLU A 64 11.88 17.03 -26.13
CA GLU A 64 11.78 18.01 -27.22
C GLU A 64 11.81 19.44 -26.69
N LEU A 65 11.17 19.73 -25.54
CA LEU A 65 11.32 21.02 -24.86
C LEU A 65 12.76 21.27 -24.43
N TYR A 66 13.42 20.28 -23.83
CA TYR A 66 14.84 20.38 -23.46
C TYR A 66 15.73 20.68 -24.69
N ARG A 67 15.48 20.01 -25.82
CA ARG A 67 16.20 20.22 -27.09
C ARG A 67 16.08 21.68 -27.55
N VAL A 68 14.85 22.18 -27.72
CA VAL A 68 14.62 23.52 -28.30
C VAL A 68 14.94 24.66 -27.35
N CYS A 69 14.88 24.43 -26.04
CA CYS A 69 15.19 25.43 -25.02
C CYS A 69 16.69 25.61 -24.82
N LYS A 70 17.11 26.86 -24.63
CA LYS A 70 18.47 27.23 -24.24
C LYS A 70 18.78 26.77 -22.81
N HIS A 71 20.07 26.69 -22.48
CA HIS A 71 20.47 26.68 -21.08
C HIS A 71 19.89 27.89 -20.33
N LYS A 72 19.41 27.68 -19.11
CA LYS A 72 18.72 28.64 -18.25
C LYS A 72 17.38 29.16 -18.80
N ALA A 73 16.83 28.54 -19.84
CA ALA A 73 15.46 28.84 -20.29
C ALA A 73 14.45 28.45 -19.22
N GLN A 74 13.42 29.26 -19.06
CA GLN A 74 12.31 29.00 -18.13
C GLN A 74 11.22 28.15 -18.79
N ILE A 75 10.64 27.22 -18.05
CA ILE A 75 9.44 26.48 -18.46
C ILE A 75 8.41 26.62 -17.35
N CYS A 76 7.26 27.21 -17.67
CA CYS A 76 6.11 27.32 -16.79
C CYS A 76 5.03 26.35 -17.27
N ILE A 77 4.72 25.35 -16.45
CA ILE A 77 3.68 24.36 -16.72
C ILE A 77 2.53 24.63 -15.75
N VAL A 78 1.32 24.79 -16.28
CA VAL A 78 0.08 24.87 -15.52
C VAL A 78 -0.75 23.64 -15.90
N ALA A 79 -0.99 22.75 -14.94
CA ALA A 79 -1.66 21.48 -15.19
C ALA A 79 -2.77 21.22 -14.16
N PRO A 80 -3.83 20.49 -14.55
CA PRO A 80 -4.79 19.95 -13.61
C PRO A 80 -4.10 19.00 -12.61
N TYR A 81 -4.40 19.14 -11.31
CA TYR A 81 -3.81 18.26 -10.30
C TYR A 81 -4.38 16.83 -10.42
N TYR A 82 -3.53 15.81 -10.29
CA TYR A 82 -3.90 14.41 -10.54
C TYR A 82 -5.08 13.93 -9.67
N GLU A 83 -5.07 14.24 -8.38
CA GLU A 83 -6.03 13.68 -7.42
C GLU A 83 -7.35 14.46 -7.37
N GLN A 84 -7.95 14.63 -8.55
CA GLN A 84 -9.23 15.29 -8.79
C GLN A 84 -10.14 14.35 -9.60
N LYS A 85 -11.38 14.12 -9.14
CA LYS A 85 -12.32 13.17 -9.78
C LYS A 85 -12.65 13.54 -11.22
N LEU A 86 -12.83 14.83 -11.50
CA LEU A 86 -13.09 15.30 -12.87
C LEU A 86 -11.90 15.00 -13.80
N ASN A 87 -10.66 15.13 -13.31
CA ASN A 87 -9.46 14.84 -14.11
C ASN A 87 -9.31 13.34 -14.33
N LEU A 88 -9.54 12.53 -13.29
CA LEU A 88 -9.52 11.07 -13.37
C LEU A 88 -10.59 10.52 -14.33
N ALA A 89 -11.76 11.16 -14.39
CA ALA A 89 -12.83 10.76 -15.29
C ALA A 89 -12.64 11.26 -16.74
N ASN A 90 -11.71 12.17 -16.98
CA ASN A 90 -11.51 12.76 -18.30
C ASN A 90 -10.76 11.77 -19.23
N PRO A 91 -11.42 11.18 -20.24
CA PRO A 91 -10.77 10.20 -21.12
C PRO A 91 -9.70 10.81 -22.03
N TYR A 92 -9.58 12.14 -22.08
CA TYR A 92 -8.59 12.87 -22.86
C TYR A 92 -7.34 13.25 -22.04
N HIS A 93 -7.31 13.01 -20.73
CA HIS A 93 -6.11 13.19 -19.92
C HIS A 93 -5.32 11.87 -19.92
N LEU A 94 -4.17 11.89 -20.58
CA LEU A 94 -3.27 10.74 -20.71
C LEU A 94 -2.13 10.79 -19.68
N GLN A 95 -1.80 12.00 -19.21
CA GLN A 95 -0.72 12.23 -18.25
C GLN A 95 -1.24 12.80 -16.94
N VAL A 96 -0.45 12.61 -15.89
CA VAL A 96 -0.78 12.99 -14.52
C VAL A 96 0.26 13.95 -13.96
N PHE A 97 -0.21 14.98 -13.26
CA PHE A 97 0.65 16.01 -12.67
C PHE A 97 0.41 16.14 -11.17
N ASN A 98 1.48 15.94 -10.40
CA ASN A 98 1.51 16.10 -8.94
C ASN A 98 2.92 16.56 -8.47
N GLU A 99 3.14 16.65 -7.16
CA GLU A 99 4.42 17.03 -6.56
C GLU A 99 5.63 16.21 -7.01
N HIS A 100 5.41 14.99 -7.49
CA HIS A 100 6.48 14.09 -7.90
C HIS A 100 6.82 14.19 -9.38
N THR A 101 5.92 14.67 -10.24
CA THR A 101 6.12 14.66 -11.69
C THR A 101 7.45 15.29 -12.13
N PRO A 102 7.87 16.47 -11.63
CA PRO A 102 9.13 17.08 -12.07
C PRO A 102 10.40 16.32 -11.68
N ARG A 103 10.31 15.40 -10.71
CA ARG A 103 11.45 14.60 -10.23
C ARG A 103 12.02 13.71 -11.32
N PHE A 104 11.19 13.29 -12.27
CA PHE A 104 11.60 12.41 -13.38
C PHE A 104 12.33 13.16 -14.52
N TRP A 105 12.48 14.48 -14.41
CA TRP A 105 13.13 15.32 -15.41
C TRP A 105 14.52 15.79 -15.02
N THR A 106 15.03 15.35 -13.87
CA THR A 106 16.33 15.79 -13.35
C THR A 106 17.01 14.67 -12.58
N SER A 107 18.34 14.59 -12.70
CA SER A 107 19.18 13.76 -11.83
C SER A 107 19.67 14.53 -10.60
N CYS A 108 19.38 15.82 -10.49
CA CYS A 108 19.75 16.64 -9.35
C CYS A 108 19.09 16.09 -8.07
N PRO A 109 19.87 15.71 -7.03
CA PRO A 109 19.33 15.05 -5.85
C PRO A 109 18.51 15.98 -4.95
N TRP A 110 18.43 17.28 -5.27
CA TRP A 110 17.81 18.31 -4.46
C TRP A 110 17.00 19.32 -5.30
N ALA A 111 15.98 19.92 -4.68
CA ALA A 111 15.21 21.04 -5.23
C ALA A 111 14.89 22.06 -4.13
N PRO A 112 14.69 23.35 -4.47
CA PRO A 112 14.36 24.44 -3.55
C PRO A 112 12.90 24.40 -3.07
N ILE A 113 12.41 23.25 -2.61
CA ILE A 113 11.08 23.08 -2.01
C ILE A 113 11.18 22.26 -0.72
N ASP A 114 10.22 22.44 0.18
CA ASP A 114 10.16 21.70 1.45
C ASP A 114 10.05 20.19 1.18
N LYS A 115 10.91 19.39 1.83
CA LYS A 115 10.91 17.92 1.71
C LYS A 115 9.56 17.28 2.05
N LYS A 116 8.79 17.91 2.93
CA LYS A 116 7.43 17.46 3.28
C LYS A 116 6.46 17.51 2.10
N GLU A 117 6.72 18.33 1.07
CA GLU A 117 5.87 18.39 -0.12
C GLU A 117 5.95 17.10 -0.96
N TYR A 118 7.06 16.35 -0.89
CA TYR A 118 7.33 15.22 -1.78
C TYR A 118 7.92 14.01 -1.07
N TYR A 119 7.81 13.93 0.26
CA TYR A 119 8.41 12.85 1.03
C TYR A 119 7.88 11.48 0.60
N HIS A 120 8.80 10.54 0.34
CA HIS A 120 8.46 9.15 0.08
C HIS A 120 9.55 8.23 0.64
N PRO A 121 9.21 7.15 1.37
CA PRO A 121 10.20 6.33 2.10
C PRO A 121 11.21 5.62 1.19
N HIS A 122 10.81 5.28 -0.05
CA HIS A 122 11.66 4.58 -1.02
C HIS A 122 12.31 5.51 -2.05
N ALA A 123 11.97 6.81 -2.05
CA ALA A 123 12.47 7.77 -3.02
C ALA A 123 12.88 9.05 -2.30
N VAL A 124 14.01 8.96 -1.58
CA VAL A 124 14.43 9.97 -0.59
C VAL A 124 15.07 11.21 -1.25
N THR A 125 15.78 11.02 -2.37
CA THR A 125 16.37 12.10 -3.17
C THR A 125 15.34 12.74 -4.09
N TRP A 126 15.53 14.01 -4.44
CA TRP A 126 14.63 14.71 -5.35
C TRP A 126 14.64 14.08 -6.75
N GLY A 127 15.78 14.13 -7.45
CA GLY A 127 15.92 13.66 -8.82
C GLY A 127 15.77 12.16 -8.95
N LEU A 128 14.93 11.75 -9.91
CA LEU A 128 14.57 10.38 -10.24
C LEU A 128 14.72 10.06 -11.73
N SER A 129 15.28 10.97 -12.55
CA SER A 129 15.41 10.73 -14.00
C SER A 129 16.28 9.50 -14.34
N GLN A 130 17.15 9.10 -13.42
CA GLN A 130 18.03 7.93 -13.55
C GLN A 130 17.54 6.70 -12.76
N SER A 131 16.31 6.74 -12.21
CA SER A 131 15.73 5.58 -11.53
C SER A 131 15.46 4.43 -12.51
N ASP A 132 15.54 3.19 -12.02
CA ASP A 132 15.27 1.96 -12.79
C ASP A 132 16.02 1.86 -14.14
N ASN A 133 17.31 2.22 -14.16
CA ASN A 133 18.16 2.29 -15.37
C ASN A 133 17.64 3.20 -16.49
N SER A 134 16.69 4.10 -16.20
CA SER A 134 16.23 5.11 -17.13
C SER A 134 17.32 6.17 -17.35
N ASN A 135 17.34 6.79 -18.53
CA ASN A 135 18.08 8.03 -18.75
C ASN A 135 17.42 8.78 -19.92
N PRO A 136 16.48 9.69 -19.64
CA PRO A 136 15.77 10.38 -20.70
C PRO A 136 16.66 11.42 -21.43
N GLY A 137 17.90 11.63 -20.98
CA GLY A 137 18.84 12.55 -21.63
C GLY A 137 18.42 14.01 -21.54
N LEU A 138 17.71 14.38 -20.46
CA LEU A 138 17.25 15.74 -20.19
C LEU A 138 17.50 16.09 -18.73
N GLU A 139 17.70 17.38 -18.49
CA GLU A 139 17.97 17.93 -17.16
C GLU A 139 17.20 19.25 -17.00
N ILE A 140 15.97 19.13 -16.51
CA ILE A 140 15.04 20.23 -16.26
C ILE A 140 14.76 20.26 -14.76
N ARG A 141 15.16 21.34 -14.10
CA ARG A 141 15.15 21.45 -12.64
C ARG A 141 13.99 22.31 -12.17
N LEU A 142 13.40 21.95 -11.03
CA LEU A 142 12.33 22.71 -10.41
C LEU A 142 12.89 23.89 -9.61
N LEU A 143 12.32 25.07 -9.79
CA LEU A 143 12.63 26.27 -9.02
C LEU A 143 11.51 26.64 -8.04
N ARG A 144 10.25 26.43 -8.43
CA ARG A 144 9.08 26.72 -7.58
C ARG A 144 7.92 25.82 -7.99
N MET A 145 7.14 25.43 -7.00
CA MET A 145 5.88 24.70 -7.19
C MET A 145 4.76 25.44 -6.46
N GLU A 146 3.60 25.53 -7.10
CA GLU A 146 2.42 26.18 -6.52
C GLU A 146 1.21 25.26 -6.65
N PHE A 147 0.37 25.25 -5.63
CA PHE A 147 -0.84 24.45 -5.57
C PHE A 147 -2.04 25.38 -5.38
N PHE A 148 -3.06 25.17 -6.21
CA PHE A 148 -4.30 25.91 -6.15
C PHE A 148 -5.41 24.97 -5.69
N TYR A 149 -6.05 25.35 -4.59
CA TYR A 149 -7.01 24.53 -3.88
C TYR A 149 -8.44 24.91 -4.25
N PHE A 150 -9.37 23.97 -4.12
CA PHE A 150 -10.78 24.32 -4.30
C PHE A 150 -11.17 25.42 -3.30
N PRO A 151 -12.03 26.39 -3.68
CA PRO A 151 -12.28 27.59 -2.87
C PRO A 151 -12.60 27.33 -1.39
N ARG A 152 -13.29 26.23 -1.10
CA ARG A 152 -13.63 25.79 0.26
C ARG A 152 -12.43 25.53 1.18
N PHE A 153 -11.23 25.33 0.62
CA PHE A 153 -9.99 25.05 1.36
C PHE A 153 -9.07 26.28 1.47
N ASN A 154 -9.35 27.37 0.75
CA ASN A 154 -8.45 28.52 0.63
C ASN A 154 -8.08 29.19 1.98
N SER A 155 -8.95 29.09 2.99
CA SER A 155 -8.72 29.69 4.31
C SER A 155 -7.91 28.82 5.28
N MET A 156 -7.41 27.68 4.84
CA MET A 156 -6.72 26.72 5.71
C MET A 156 -5.22 26.99 5.79
N ASP A 157 -4.61 26.60 6.92
CA ASP A 157 -3.17 26.69 7.10
C ASP A 157 -2.42 25.84 6.05
N ALA A 158 -1.28 26.36 5.57
CA ALA A 158 -0.49 25.70 4.52
C ALA A 158 -0.06 24.26 4.88
N SER A 159 0.24 24.00 6.15
CA SER A 159 0.56 22.64 6.62
C SER A 159 -0.65 21.71 6.53
N CYS A 160 -1.84 22.19 6.92
CA CYS A 160 -3.08 21.43 6.81
C CYS A 160 -3.43 21.16 5.34
N LEU A 161 -3.32 22.17 4.47
CA LEU A 161 -3.53 22.03 3.04
C LEU A 161 -2.63 20.97 2.40
N ARG A 162 -1.35 20.93 2.79
CA ARG A 162 -0.40 19.90 2.34
C ARG A 162 -0.85 18.51 2.75
N GLU A 163 -1.17 18.30 4.02
CA GLU A 163 -1.63 17.00 4.52
C GLU A 163 -2.92 16.56 3.82
N LEU A 164 -3.91 17.46 3.67
CA LEU A 164 -5.16 17.13 2.96
C LEU A 164 -4.90 16.79 1.49
N ARG A 165 -4.06 17.56 0.80
CA ARG A 165 -3.72 17.32 -0.60
C ARG A 165 -3.09 15.94 -0.81
N GLN A 166 -2.24 15.51 0.11
CA GLN A 166 -1.51 14.24 0.01
C GLN A 166 -2.36 13.01 0.40
N HIS A 167 -3.54 13.21 0.98
CA HIS A 167 -4.35 12.10 1.53
C HIS A 167 -5.81 12.08 1.05
N LEU A 168 -6.31 13.14 0.43
CA LEU A 168 -7.70 13.29 0.03
C LEU A 168 -7.83 13.79 -1.43
N THR A 169 -8.83 13.24 -2.12
CA THR A 169 -9.23 13.64 -3.47
C THR A 169 -10.08 14.93 -3.45
N ASP A 170 -10.02 15.70 -4.54
CA ASP A 170 -10.76 16.97 -4.73
C ASP A 170 -10.39 18.09 -3.74
N VAL A 171 -9.13 18.11 -3.29
CA VAL A 171 -8.58 19.19 -2.44
C VAL A 171 -7.86 20.25 -3.27
N CYS A 172 -6.93 19.81 -4.12
CA CYS A 172 -6.19 20.65 -5.07
C CYS A 172 -6.74 20.42 -6.48
N HIS A 173 -6.97 21.50 -7.23
CA HIS A 173 -7.48 21.42 -8.60
C HIS A 173 -6.42 21.73 -9.66
N GLN A 174 -5.36 22.46 -9.31
CA GLN A 174 -4.33 22.89 -10.25
C GLN A 174 -2.97 22.97 -9.57
N VAL A 175 -1.95 22.55 -10.31
CA VAL A 175 -0.54 22.66 -9.93
C VAL A 175 0.22 23.46 -10.98
N VAL A 176 1.18 24.26 -10.52
CA VAL A 176 2.06 25.04 -11.38
C VAL A 176 3.50 24.70 -11.05
N TYR A 177 4.27 24.40 -12.09
CA TYR A 177 5.71 24.21 -12.00
C TYR A 177 6.43 25.35 -12.70
N HIS A 178 7.35 25.99 -11.97
CA HIS A 178 8.34 26.88 -12.55
C HIS A 178 9.66 26.13 -12.61
N LEU A 179 10.11 25.86 -13.82
CA LEU A 179 11.25 25.00 -14.12
C LEU A 179 12.33 25.78 -14.86
N VAL A 180 13.55 25.27 -14.82
CA VAL A 180 14.69 25.78 -15.57
C VAL A 180 15.41 24.67 -16.32
N VAL A 181 15.77 24.94 -17.57
CA VAL A 181 16.55 24.02 -18.40
C VAL A 181 18.04 24.12 -18.03
N TRP A 182 18.64 23.00 -17.65
CA TRP A 182 20.03 22.93 -17.19
C TRP A 182 20.85 22.04 -18.15
N LYS A 183 21.72 22.63 -18.97
CA LYS A 183 22.52 21.90 -19.97
C LYS A 183 24.01 21.85 -19.62
N GLU A 184 24.47 22.82 -18.83
CA GLU A 184 25.86 22.92 -18.41
C GLU A 184 26.07 22.16 -17.10
N ASP A 185 27.22 21.49 -17.00
CA ASP A 185 27.66 20.82 -15.76
C ASP A 185 28.31 21.84 -14.81
N ASN A 186 27.50 22.77 -14.30
CA ASN A 186 27.93 23.84 -13.40
C ASN A 186 26.99 23.96 -12.19
N GLU A 187 27.13 23.06 -11.23
CA GLU A 187 26.34 23.09 -9.99
C GLU A 187 26.47 24.41 -9.18
N PRO A 188 27.67 25.04 -9.04
CA PRO A 188 27.79 26.33 -8.36
C PRO A 188 26.86 27.42 -8.91
N ASP A 189 26.71 27.52 -10.23
CA ASP A 189 25.79 28.47 -10.87
C ASP A 189 24.32 28.16 -10.53
N TYR A 190 23.96 26.87 -10.44
CA TYR A 190 22.61 26.45 -10.06
C TYR A 190 22.31 26.87 -8.61
N PHE A 191 23.24 26.60 -7.68
CA PHE A 191 23.08 27.01 -6.29
C PHE A 191 22.94 28.52 -6.15
N ALA A 192 23.80 29.30 -6.82
CA ALA A 192 23.74 30.76 -6.81
C ALA A 192 22.44 31.32 -7.40
N LEU A 193 21.83 30.63 -8.37
CA LEU A 193 20.50 30.95 -8.88
C LEU A 193 19.43 30.67 -7.81
N THR A 194 19.49 29.53 -7.14
CA THR A 194 18.50 29.14 -6.12
C THR A 194 18.55 29.97 -4.83
N GLU A 195 19.69 30.58 -4.51
CA GLU A 195 19.81 31.54 -3.39
C GLU A 195 19.09 32.87 -3.67
N LYS A 196 18.76 33.16 -4.92
CA LYS A 196 18.17 34.44 -5.35
C LYS A 196 16.73 34.31 -5.84
N LEU A 197 16.04 33.23 -5.45
CA LEU A 197 14.68 32.93 -5.94
C LEU A 197 13.65 34.01 -5.58
N ASP A 198 13.80 34.71 -4.45
CA ASP A 198 12.91 35.82 -4.06
C ASP A 198 12.90 36.95 -5.09
N SER A 199 14.03 37.15 -5.79
CA SER A 199 14.21 38.15 -6.85
C SER A 199 14.15 37.56 -8.26
N TYR A 200 13.94 36.25 -8.38
CA TYR A 200 13.95 35.57 -9.67
C TYR A 200 12.72 35.99 -10.48
N PRO A 201 12.87 36.35 -11.76
CA PRO A 201 11.78 36.83 -12.59
C PRO A 201 10.94 35.65 -13.09
N PHE A 202 10.22 35.00 -12.17
CA PHE A 202 9.27 33.95 -12.50
C PHE A 202 8.28 34.45 -13.52
N PHE A 203 8.08 33.68 -14.58
CA PHE A 203 7.05 33.98 -15.55
C PHE A 203 5.66 33.93 -14.89
N ASP A 204 4.87 34.96 -15.11
CA ASP A 204 3.58 35.13 -14.45
C ASP A 204 2.54 35.68 -15.42
N THR A 205 1.48 34.90 -15.65
CA THR A 205 0.39 35.27 -16.56
C THR A 205 -0.72 35.99 -15.80
N PRO A 206 -1.54 36.81 -16.47
CA PRO A 206 -2.76 37.37 -15.87
C PRO A 206 -3.68 36.29 -15.28
N ALA A 207 -3.73 35.10 -15.89
CA ALA A 207 -4.52 33.97 -15.37
C ALA A 207 -3.95 33.40 -14.07
N LEU A 208 -2.62 33.30 -13.94
CA LEU A 208 -1.96 32.88 -12.69
C LEU A 208 -2.12 33.94 -11.60
N GLN A 209 -1.96 35.22 -11.94
CA GLN A 209 -2.23 36.34 -11.02
C GLN A 209 -3.66 36.28 -10.49
N LYS A 210 -4.62 36.07 -11.38
CA LYS A 210 -6.03 35.88 -10.99
C LYS A 210 -6.21 34.65 -10.13
N SER A 211 -5.60 33.51 -10.47
CA SER A 211 -5.72 32.28 -9.67
C SER A 211 -5.19 32.47 -8.25
N ARG A 212 -4.09 33.23 -8.07
CA ARG A 212 -3.57 33.58 -6.74
C ARG A 212 -4.50 34.55 -6.01
N ALA A 213 -5.03 35.56 -6.68
CA ALA A 213 -6.00 36.48 -6.09
C ALA A 213 -7.31 35.78 -5.68
N ASP A 214 -7.82 34.86 -6.51
CA ASP A 214 -9.00 34.04 -6.22
C ASP A 214 -8.73 33.09 -5.04
N ALA A 215 -7.48 32.63 -4.87
CA ALA A 215 -7.05 31.87 -3.70
C ALA A 215 -7.04 32.70 -2.40
N GLU A 216 -6.87 34.03 -2.50
CA GLU A 216 -6.92 34.95 -1.35
C GLU A 216 -8.35 35.41 -1.04
N ILE A 217 -9.25 35.46 -2.04
CA ILE A 217 -10.64 35.88 -1.87
C ILE A 217 -11.43 34.74 -1.21
N SER A 218 -11.90 34.98 0.02
CA SER A 218 -12.71 34.01 0.74
C SER A 218 -14.10 33.87 0.11
N GLY A 219 -14.45 32.65 -0.30
CA GLY A 219 -15.84 32.25 -0.44
C GLY A 219 -16.44 32.03 0.95
N GLU A 220 -17.65 32.56 1.20
CA GLU A 220 -18.37 32.49 2.48
C GLU A 220 -18.67 31.06 2.98
N GLU A 221 -18.36 30.02 2.20
CA GLU A 221 -18.43 28.63 2.64
C GLU A 221 -17.27 28.34 3.60
N LYS A 222 -17.46 28.68 4.88
CA LYS A 222 -16.62 28.16 5.98
C LYS A 222 -16.76 26.64 6.04
N PHE A 223 -15.93 25.95 5.28
CA PHE A 223 -15.75 24.50 5.42
C PHE A 223 -14.84 24.26 6.63
N SER A 224 -15.42 23.76 7.72
CA SER A 224 -14.63 23.36 8.89
C SER A 224 -13.87 22.08 8.52
N THR A 225 -12.59 22.22 8.17
CA THR A 225 -11.67 21.10 8.01
C THR A 225 -11.61 20.24 9.24
N VAL A 226 -11.67 20.88 10.42
CA VAL A 226 -11.62 20.17 11.70
C VAL A 226 -12.85 19.27 11.80
N ALA A 227 -14.05 19.77 11.52
CA ALA A 227 -15.26 18.94 11.55
C ALA A 227 -15.25 17.85 10.47
N TYR A 228 -14.86 18.17 9.22
CA TYR A 228 -14.85 17.17 8.14
C TYR A 228 -13.71 16.14 8.26
N ALA A 229 -12.54 16.55 8.74
CA ALA A 229 -11.43 15.64 9.05
C ALA A 229 -11.73 14.83 10.32
N GLU A 230 -12.28 15.42 11.38
CA GLU A 230 -12.76 14.69 12.56
C GLU A 230 -13.93 13.74 12.23
N GLU A 231 -14.72 14.06 11.21
CA GLU A 231 -15.78 13.19 10.72
C GLU A 231 -15.21 12.09 9.84
N VAL A 232 -14.48 12.39 8.77
CA VAL A 232 -13.97 11.41 7.79
C VAL A 232 -12.69 10.70 8.24
N LEU A 233 -11.66 11.42 8.68
CA LEU A 233 -10.48 10.78 9.28
C LEU A 233 -10.83 10.21 10.65
N GLY A 234 -11.72 10.84 11.43
CA GLY A 234 -12.19 10.25 12.68
C GLY A 234 -13.10 9.05 12.48
N GLU A 235 -13.90 8.95 11.42
CA GLU A 235 -14.60 7.71 11.03
C GLU A 235 -13.61 6.64 10.60
N ARG A 236 -12.66 6.94 9.72
CA ARG A 236 -11.62 5.96 9.33
C ARG A 236 -10.72 5.55 10.50
N LEU A 237 -10.33 6.47 11.37
CA LEU A 237 -9.59 6.16 12.59
C LEU A 237 -10.48 5.37 13.55
N ARG A 238 -11.77 5.72 13.71
CA ARG A 238 -12.72 4.94 14.53
C ARG A 238 -12.90 3.56 13.95
N GLU A 239 -13.04 3.38 12.65
CA GLU A 239 -13.12 2.09 11.99
C GLU A 239 -11.83 1.28 12.17
N GLN A 240 -10.66 1.92 12.07
CA GLN A 240 -9.38 1.26 12.34
C GLN A 240 -9.18 0.95 13.83
N TYR A 241 -9.56 1.85 14.74
CA TYR A 241 -9.51 1.64 16.19
C TYR A 241 -10.53 0.62 16.63
N ASP A 242 -11.74 0.60 16.05
CA ASP A 242 -12.78 -0.37 16.30
C ASP A 242 -12.37 -1.71 15.72
N TYR A 243 -11.74 -1.75 14.54
CA TYR A 243 -11.16 -2.96 13.97
C TYR A 243 -9.99 -3.48 14.81
N ILE A 244 -9.09 -2.62 15.27
CA ILE A 244 -7.98 -2.98 16.17
C ILE A 244 -8.54 -3.40 17.52
N ALA A 245 -9.51 -2.69 18.11
CA ALA A 245 -10.14 -3.03 19.38
C ALA A 245 -11.04 -4.27 19.26
N GLU A 246 -11.60 -4.56 18.10
CA GLU A 246 -12.30 -5.80 17.76
C GLU A 246 -11.28 -6.94 17.63
N CYS A 247 -10.13 -6.70 16.98
CA CYS A 247 -9.03 -7.63 16.88
C CYS A 247 -8.40 -7.90 18.25
N GLU A 248 -8.18 -6.89 19.08
CA GLU A 248 -7.68 -6.96 20.46
C GLU A 248 -8.74 -7.56 21.39
N ARG A 249 -10.03 -7.25 21.24
CA ARG A 249 -11.10 -7.95 21.98
C ARG A 249 -11.15 -9.42 21.58
N LYS A 250 -10.97 -9.75 20.30
CA LYS A 250 -10.88 -11.14 19.84
C LYS A 250 -9.61 -11.81 20.36
N LEU A 251 -8.46 -11.12 20.35
CA LEU A 251 -7.18 -11.63 20.85
C LEU A 251 -7.25 -11.83 22.36
N LEU A 252 -7.70 -10.83 23.12
CA LEU A 252 -7.84 -10.85 24.57
C LEU A 252 -8.95 -11.80 25.03
N ARG A 253 -10.04 -11.94 24.25
CA ARG A 253 -11.06 -12.98 24.48
C ARG A 253 -10.49 -14.36 24.21
N ASN A 254 -9.70 -14.54 23.17
CA ASN A 254 -9.03 -15.81 22.88
C ASN A 254 -7.96 -16.11 23.94
N GLU A 255 -7.15 -15.15 24.36
CA GLU A 255 -6.15 -15.29 25.43
C GLU A 255 -6.80 -15.51 26.80
N LYS A 256 -7.93 -14.87 27.10
CA LYS A 256 -8.72 -15.15 28.31
C LYS A 256 -9.43 -16.47 28.24
N LEU A 257 -9.98 -16.87 27.10
CA LEU A 257 -10.62 -18.17 26.91
C LEU A 257 -9.57 -19.26 27.05
N ILE A 258 -8.47 -19.17 26.31
CA ILE A 258 -7.30 -20.06 26.42
C ILE A 258 -6.78 -20.05 27.86
N GLY A 259 -6.52 -18.89 28.47
CA GLY A 259 -6.09 -18.79 29.87
C GLY A 259 -7.09 -19.42 30.86
N LEU A 260 -8.40 -19.27 30.67
CA LEU A 260 -9.44 -19.91 31.47
C LEU A 260 -9.43 -21.43 31.27
N LEU A 261 -9.12 -21.87 30.06
CA LEU A 261 -9.03 -23.26 29.61
C LEU A 261 -7.73 -23.97 30.07
N ILE A 262 -6.61 -23.25 30.30
CA ILE A 262 -5.34 -23.84 30.79
C ILE A 262 -5.04 -23.57 32.27
N SER A 263 -5.70 -22.61 32.92
CA SER A 263 -5.31 -22.12 34.27
C SER A 263 -6.41 -22.18 35.33
N GLY A 264 -7.64 -22.57 34.96
CA GLY A 264 -8.77 -22.68 35.89
C GLY A 264 -8.97 -24.10 36.43
N PRO A 265 -9.61 -24.29 37.60
CA PRO A 265 -10.14 -25.59 37.98
C PRO A 265 -11.15 -26.08 36.93
N ASP A 266 -11.39 -27.39 36.86
CA ASP A 266 -12.30 -28.00 35.89
C ASP A 266 -13.59 -27.20 35.73
N LEU A 267 -13.95 -26.91 34.47
CA LEU A 267 -15.15 -26.16 34.15
C LEU A 267 -16.38 -26.87 34.76
N PRO A 268 -17.30 -26.16 35.45
CA PRO A 268 -18.52 -26.77 35.95
C PRO A 268 -19.31 -27.41 34.80
N GLU A 269 -19.99 -28.53 35.07
CA GLU A 269 -20.67 -29.38 34.07
C GLU A 269 -21.61 -28.60 33.12
N LEU A 270 -22.27 -27.55 33.63
CA LEU A 270 -23.11 -26.63 32.83
C LEU A 270 -22.31 -25.86 31.76
N HIS A 271 -21.10 -25.42 32.10
CA HIS A 271 -20.22 -24.69 31.18
C HIS A 271 -19.55 -25.61 30.17
N LEU A 272 -19.23 -26.86 30.56
CA LEU A 272 -18.79 -27.90 29.62
C LEU A 272 -19.88 -28.18 28.57
N LYS A 273 -21.13 -28.30 28.99
CA LYS A 273 -22.27 -28.50 28.08
C LYS A 273 -22.44 -27.34 27.08
N HIS A 274 -22.39 -26.09 27.54
CA HIS A 274 -22.46 -24.93 26.64
C HIS A 274 -21.25 -24.84 25.70
N PHE A 275 -20.07 -25.27 26.15
CA PHE A 275 -18.87 -25.32 25.32
C PHE A 275 -18.99 -26.39 24.22
N ASP A 276 -19.50 -27.58 24.56
CA ASP A 276 -19.81 -28.62 23.58
C ASP A 276 -20.86 -28.17 22.56
N GLU A 277 -21.94 -27.54 23.00
CA GLU A 277 -22.97 -26.96 22.11
C GLU A 277 -22.37 -25.89 21.17
N TYR A 278 -21.46 -25.04 21.68
CA TYR A 278 -20.74 -24.05 20.88
C TYR A 278 -19.84 -24.71 19.82
N LEU A 279 -19.07 -25.74 20.20
CA LEU A 279 -18.20 -26.47 19.28
C LEU A 279 -19.00 -27.15 18.18
N VAL A 280 -20.11 -27.81 18.54
CA VAL A 280 -21.02 -28.42 17.58
C VAL A 280 -21.62 -27.36 16.65
N ALA A 281 -22.19 -26.26 17.18
CA ALA A 281 -22.84 -25.26 16.34
C ALA A 281 -21.90 -24.57 15.33
N ASN A 282 -20.63 -24.34 15.70
CA ASN A 282 -19.69 -23.57 14.87
C ASN A 282 -18.78 -24.43 14.00
N TYR A 283 -18.60 -25.71 14.34
CA TYR A 283 -17.63 -26.58 13.68
C TYR A 283 -18.20 -27.92 13.19
N SER A 284 -19.45 -28.27 13.49
CA SER A 284 -20.10 -29.50 12.96
C SER A 284 -20.39 -29.47 11.45
N SER A 285 -20.46 -28.29 10.84
CA SER A 285 -20.82 -28.12 9.41
C SER A 285 -19.61 -28.00 8.47
N ARG A 286 -18.39 -28.00 9.01
CA ARG A 286 -17.18 -28.10 8.17
C ARG A 286 -16.94 -29.57 7.88
N GLU A 287 -17.49 -30.07 6.77
CA GLU A 287 -16.95 -31.30 6.20
C GLU A 287 -15.45 -31.10 6.00
N PRO A 288 -14.59 -32.00 6.54
CA PRO A 288 -13.17 -31.96 6.29
C PRO A 288 -12.96 -31.95 4.77
N ARG A 289 -12.41 -30.86 4.24
CA ARG A 289 -12.08 -30.80 2.82
C ARG A 289 -10.98 -31.84 2.58
N ASP A 290 -11.35 -32.90 1.89
CA ASP A 290 -10.52 -33.99 1.38
C ASP A 290 -9.99 -35.01 2.40
N TYR A 291 -10.89 -35.83 2.95
CA TYR A 291 -10.53 -37.15 3.46
C TYR A 291 -10.08 -38.04 2.28
N ARG A 292 -8.78 -38.33 2.16
CA ARG A 292 -8.29 -39.45 1.34
C ARG A 292 -7.88 -40.61 2.23
N VAL A 293 -8.67 -41.69 2.18
CA VAL A 293 -8.25 -43.04 2.58
C VAL A 293 -7.18 -43.50 1.59
N GLY A 294 -5.90 -43.23 1.89
CA GLY A 294 -4.78 -43.67 1.06
C GLY A 294 -4.55 -45.19 1.16
N LYS A 295 -4.12 -45.85 0.07
CA LYS A 295 -4.08 -47.33 -0.03
C LYS A 295 -2.98 -48.05 0.79
N ASN A 296 -2.23 -47.37 1.64
CA ASN A 296 -1.15 -47.95 2.47
C ASN A 296 -1.20 -47.40 3.91
N ILE A 297 -2.33 -47.57 4.60
CA ILE A 297 -2.56 -47.07 5.97
C ILE A 297 -1.91 -48.04 6.97
N PRO A 298 -1.34 -47.56 8.09
CA PRO A 298 -1.37 -48.28 9.36
C PRO A 298 -2.79 -48.83 9.63
N ARG A 299 -2.98 -49.83 10.50
CA ARG A 299 -4.31 -50.45 10.69
C ARG A 299 -5.42 -49.52 11.25
N GLU A 300 -5.16 -48.24 11.46
CA GLU A 300 -5.96 -47.28 12.25
C GLU A 300 -6.17 -45.97 11.45
N GLY A 301 -7.33 -45.31 11.63
CA GLY A 301 -7.69 -44.06 10.95
C GLY A 301 -6.87 -42.84 11.40
N TYR A 302 -6.65 -41.89 10.50
CA TYR A 302 -5.97 -40.61 10.77
C TYR A 302 -6.74 -39.45 10.14
N VAL A 303 -6.50 -38.23 10.64
CA VAL A 303 -6.98 -37.00 9.99
C VAL A 303 -5.81 -36.15 9.53
N GLU A 304 -5.84 -35.77 8.26
CA GLU A 304 -4.79 -35.02 7.57
C GLU A 304 -5.20 -33.56 7.38
N TYR A 305 -4.23 -32.67 7.58
CA TYR A 305 -4.40 -31.24 7.37
C TYR A 305 -3.28 -30.68 6.51
N GLN A 306 -3.63 -29.84 5.54
CA GLN A 306 -2.65 -29.14 4.72
C GLN A 306 -1.89 -28.10 5.54
N VAL A 307 -0.57 -28.14 5.43
CA VAL A 307 0.32 -27.16 6.04
C VAL A 307 0.72 -26.13 4.99
N SER A 308 0.62 -24.85 5.34
CA SER A 308 1.07 -23.73 4.51
C SER A 308 1.82 -22.72 5.35
N GLY A 309 2.95 -22.22 4.87
CA GLY A 309 3.77 -21.24 5.60
C GLY A 309 5.25 -21.43 5.29
N SER A 310 6.08 -20.60 5.93
CA SER A 310 7.54 -20.66 5.87
C SER A 310 8.12 -20.45 7.27
N GLY A 311 9.28 -21.05 7.52
CA GLY A 311 9.96 -20.93 8.82
C GLY A 311 10.42 -22.27 9.39
N GLU A 312 11.33 -22.16 10.35
CA GLU A 312 11.96 -23.30 11.03
C GLU A 312 11.24 -23.61 12.35
N TYR A 313 11.10 -24.90 12.65
CA TYR A 313 10.49 -25.39 13.88
C TYR A 313 11.12 -26.69 14.38
N ASN A 314 10.97 -26.93 15.68
CA ASN A 314 11.51 -28.08 16.39
C ASN A 314 10.55 -28.65 17.46
N SER A 315 9.32 -28.17 17.51
CA SER A 315 8.28 -28.68 18.39
C SER A 315 6.89 -28.49 17.80
N ILE A 316 5.93 -29.28 18.29
CA ILE A 316 4.52 -29.20 17.93
C ILE A 316 3.72 -29.20 19.23
N SER A 317 2.77 -28.29 19.38
CA SER A 317 1.85 -28.27 20.51
C SER A 317 0.43 -28.45 20.02
N VAL A 318 -0.30 -29.39 20.61
CA VAL A 318 -1.66 -29.75 20.24
C VAL A 318 -2.59 -29.58 21.43
N CYS A 319 -3.60 -28.72 21.30
CA CYS A 319 -4.64 -28.55 22.30
C CYS A 319 -5.72 -29.63 22.08
N VAL A 320 -5.99 -30.44 23.12
CA VAL A 320 -6.96 -31.53 23.09
C VAL A 320 -8.03 -31.34 24.15
N TYR A 321 -9.28 -31.59 23.76
CA TYR A 321 -10.46 -31.65 24.62
C TYR A 321 -10.95 -33.11 24.70
N LEU A 322 -10.99 -33.66 25.89
CA LEU A 322 -11.45 -35.02 26.15
C LEU A 322 -12.90 -34.97 26.60
N ALA A 323 -13.75 -35.91 26.14
CA ALA A 323 -15.13 -36.01 26.61
C ALA A 323 -15.22 -36.32 28.12
N THR A 324 -14.20 -37.00 28.65
CA THR A 324 -13.98 -37.25 30.08
C THR A 324 -12.50 -37.57 30.30
N ASP A 325 -12.01 -37.45 31.52
CA ASP A 325 -10.63 -37.77 31.87
C ASP A 325 -10.32 -39.25 31.56
N THR A 326 -9.14 -39.51 31.01
CA THR A 326 -8.70 -40.87 30.66
C THR A 326 -7.32 -41.17 31.24
N GLN A 327 -7.14 -42.42 31.69
CA GLN A 327 -5.84 -42.95 32.10
C GLN A 327 -5.13 -43.70 30.96
N GLU A 328 -5.85 -43.95 29.87
CA GLU A 328 -5.37 -44.70 28.70
C GLU A 328 -5.60 -43.87 27.43
N GLY A 329 -4.83 -44.14 26.38
CA GLY A 329 -4.95 -43.45 25.11
C GLY A 329 -3.76 -42.56 24.77
N ARG A 330 -3.41 -42.54 23.49
CA ARG A 330 -2.27 -41.76 22.96
C ARG A 330 -2.71 -40.91 21.80
N LEU A 331 -2.23 -39.66 21.76
CA LEU A 331 -2.33 -38.81 20.59
C LEU A 331 -1.04 -38.92 19.78
N GLY A 332 -1.18 -39.26 18.50
CA GLY A 332 -0.11 -39.34 17.54
C GLY A 332 -0.11 -38.19 16.55
N VAL A 333 1.09 -37.80 16.11
CA VAL A 333 1.31 -36.81 15.06
C VAL A 333 2.25 -37.40 14.00
N GLU A 334 1.91 -37.24 12.72
CA GLU A 334 2.83 -37.49 11.60
C GLU A 334 3.02 -36.21 10.78
N LEU A 335 4.24 -35.99 10.29
CA LEU A 335 4.58 -34.92 9.36
C LEU A 335 4.88 -35.53 7.99
N VAL A 336 4.26 -34.97 6.96
CA VAL A 336 4.28 -35.51 5.59
C VAL A 336 4.85 -34.46 4.64
N ASP A 337 5.84 -34.86 3.84
CA ASP A 337 6.44 -33.98 2.82
C ASP A 337 5.57 -33.82 1.56
N LYS A 338 5.99 -32.94 0.65
CA LYS A 338 5.34 -32.71 -0.65
C LYS A 338 5.34 -33.92 -1.59
N SER A 339 6.15 -34.93 -1.32
CA SER A 339 6.17 -36.20 -2.06
C SER A 339 5.28 -37.26 -1.39
N HIS A 340 4.49 -36.88 -0.39
CA HIS A 340 3.62 -37.74 0.41
C HIS A 340 4.34 -38.79 1.26
N ASN A 341 5.61 -38.58 1.60
CA ASN A 341 6.34 -39.45 2.53
C ASN A 341 6.22 -38.93 3.97
N VAL A 342 6.06 -39.84 4.93
CA VAL A 342 6.15 -39.51 6.37
C VAL A 342 7.62 -39.24 6.71
N ILE A 343 7.94 -38.00 7.07
CA ILE A 343 9.33 -37.56 7.38
C ILE A 343 9.63 -37.49 8.87
N TRP A 344 8.59 -37.54 9.70
CA TRP A 344 8.65 -37.61 11.15
C TRP A 344 7.30 -38.06 11.72
N ASN A 345 7.31 -38.80 12.83
CA ASN A 345 6.12 -39.09 13.62
C ASN A 345 6.48 -39.23 15.11
N SER A 346 5.50 -39.01 15.98
CA SER A 346 5.60 -39.30 17.42
C SER A 346 4.21 -39.56 18.00
N SER A 347 4.15 -40.12 19.21
CA SER A 347 2.91 -40.26 19.97
C SER A 347 3.13 -40.02 21.45
N GLU A 348 2.24 -39.27 22.07
CA GLU A 348 2.29 -38.90 23.48
C GLU A 348 1.07 -39.42 24.22
N THR A 349 1.25 -39.72 25.51
CA THR A 349 0.16 -40.21 26.35
C THR A 349 -0.83 -39.09 26.68
N LEU A 350 -2.11 -39.41 26.68
CA LEU A 350 -3.16 -38.52 27.19
C LEU A 350 -3.34 -38.64 28.72
N SER A 351 -2.64 -39.59 29.35
CA SER A 351 -2.67 -39.77 30.80
C SER A 351 -2.14 -38.53 31.51
N GLY A 352 -3.02 -37.78 32.18
CA GLY A 352 -2.69 -36.53 32.86
C GLY A 352 -3.14 -35.26 32.13
N VAL A 353 -3.74 -35.39 30.95
CA VAL A 353 -4.56 -34.33 30.37
C VAL A 353 -5.95 -34.44 31.02
N SER A 354 -6.40 -33.37 31.68
CA SER A 354 -7.80 -33.28 32.13
C SER A 354 -8.72 -33.12 30.91
N THR A 355 -10.01 -32.88 31.15
CA THR A 355 -11.01 -32.59 30.10
C THR A 355 -10.53 -31.61 29.01
N LEU A 356 -9.57 -30.73 29.30
CA LEU A 356 -8.87 -29.94 28.28
C LEU A 356 -7.39 -29.75 28.65
N GLY A 357 -6.48 -29.91 27.69
CA GLY A 357 -5.05 -29.71 27.93
C GLY A 357 -4.21 -29.62 26.66
N VAL A 358 -2.90 -29.37 26.85
CA VAL A 358 -1.92 -29.24 25.76
C VAL A 358 -0.98 -30.44 25.77
N VAL A 359 -0.89 -31.13 24.64
CA VAL A 359 0.06 -32.21 24.38
C VAL A 359 1.20 -31.65 23.53
N GLY A 360 2.42 -31.69 24.07
CA GLY A 360 3.61 -31.20 23.40
C GLY A 360 4.44 -32.33 22.80
N PHE A 361 4.95 -32.13 21.59
CA PHE A 361 5.85 -33.04 20.89
C PHE A 361 7.16 -32.33 20.57
N SER A 362 8.28 -32.93 20.97
CA SER A 362 9.62 -32.44 20.66
C SER A 362 10.17 -33.12 19.41
N ILE A 363 10.78 -32.35 18.50
CA ILE A 363 11.40 -32.86 17.28
C ILE A 363 12.93 -32.75 17.45
N ASP A 364 13.63 -33.86 17.33
CA ASP A 364 15.09 -33.94 17.52
C ASP A 364 15.91 -33.20 16.44
N LYS A 365 15.24 -32.66 15.42
CA LYS A 365 15.84 -31.91 14.32
C LYS A 365 15.00 -30.68 14.00
N THR A 366 15.64 -29.64 13.49
CA THR A 366 14.93 -28.49 12.92
C THR A 366 14.37 -28.87 11.55
N LEU A 367 13.08 -28.64 11.36
CA LEU A 367 12.37 -28.84 10.09
C LEU A 367 11.89 -27.49 9.55
N ARG A 368 11.63 -27.42 8.24
CA ARG A 368 11.10 -26.24 7.57
C ARG A 368 9.66 -26.45 7.15
N GLN A 369 8.81 -25.49 7.47
CA GLN A 369 7.37 -25.58 7.21
C GLN A 369 7.06 -25.62 5.71
N GLU A 370 7.90 -24.99 4.89
CA GLU A 370 7.77 -24.99 3.42
C GLU A 370 8.07 -26.35 2.76
N ASP A 371 8.70 -27.28 3.48
CA ASP A 371 8.99 -28.63 2.99
C ASP A 371 7.86 -29.62 3.30
N LEU A 372 6.95 -29.25 4.21
CA LEU A 372 5.76 -30.02 4.53
C LEU A 372 4.65 -29.79 3.51
N ALA A 373 3.89 -30.85 3.25
CA ALA A 373 2.57 -30.73 2.65
C ALA A 373 1.46 -30.92 3.68
N PHE A 374 1.62 -31.86 4.61
CA PHE A 374 0.57 -32.19 5.56
C PHE A 374 1.08 -32.51 6.97
N ILE A 375 0.19 -32.31 7.94
CA ILE A 375 0.29 -32.86 9.29
C ILE A 375 -0.90 -33.81 9.50
N ARG A 376 -0.64 -34.98 10.08
CA ARG A 376 -1.67 -35.98 10.40
C ARG A 376 -1.77 -36.19 11.88
N PHE A 377 -3.00 -36.35 12.36
CA PHE A 377 -3.29 -36.75 13.74
C PHE A 377 -3.94 -38.12 13.74
N PHE A 378 -3.54 -38.96 14.68
CA PHE A 378 -4.14 -40.25 14.93
C PHE A 378 -4.23 -40.49 16.44
N VAL A 379 -5.05 -41.45 16.84
CA VAL A 379 -5.18 -41.84 18.25
C VAL A 379 -5.03 -43.35 18.38
N ARG A 380 -4.51 -43.79 19.53
CA ARG A 380 -4.39 -45.21 19.88
C ARG A 380 -4.93 -45.48 21.25
N ASP A 381 -5.42 -46.71 21.46
CA ASP A 381 -5.88 -47.20 22.76
C ASP A 381 -6.93 -46.27 23.39
N LEU A 382 -7.86 -45.80 22.57
CA LEU A 382 -8.84 -44.80 22.95
C LEU A 382 -10.02 -45.44 23.68
N SER A 383 -10.42 -44.84 24.80
CA SER A 383 -11.61 -45.22 25.58
C SER A 383 -12.64 -44.08 25.67
N VAL A 384 -12.26 -42.87 25.26
CA VAL A 384 -13.03 -41.62 25.38
C VAL A 384 -12.93 -40.78 24.12
N GLY A 385 -13.95 -39.98 23.81
CA GLY A 385 -13.89 -39.09 22.65
C GLY A 385 -12.80 -38.02 22.79
N VAL A 386 -11.95 -37.87 21.78
CA VAL A 386 -10.87 -36.86 21.77
C VAL A 386 -11.13 -35.85 20.68
N LYS A 387 -11.24 -34.58 21.06
CA LYS A 387 -11.33 -33.46 20.14
C LYS A 387 -9.99 -32.74 20.06
N VAL A 388 -9.35 -32.75 18.90
CA VAL A 388 -8.26 -31.78 18.64
C VAL A 388 -8.92 -30.42 18.43
N VAL A 389 -8.41 -29.37 19.08
CA VAL A 389 -8.99 -28.02 19.05
C VAL A 389 -8.07 -27.05 18.31
N GLU A 390 -6.76 -27.14 18.54
CA GLU A 390 -5.76 -26.26 17.91
C GLU A 390 -4.41 -26.98 17.79
N CYS A 391 -3.63 -26.66 16.76
CA CYS A 391 -2.25 -27.15 16.60
C CYS A 391 -1.33 -25.98 16.22
N SER A 392 -0.17 -25.91 16.88
CA SER A 392 0.88 -24.94 16.57
C SER A 392 2.23 -25.62 16.35
N ILE A 393 2.92 -25.14 15.31
CA ILE A 393 4.25 -25.60 14.89
C ILE A 393 5.31 -24.52 15.21
N ALA A 394 4.94 -23.38 15.82
CA ALA A 394 5.86 -22.26 16.04
C ALA A 394 6.49 -22.26 17.46
N PRO A 395 7.79 -21.92 17.60
CA PRO A 395 8.54 -22.09 18.85
C PRO A 395 8.28 -21.02 19.94
N ARG A 396 7.37 -20.06 19.75
CA ARG A 396 7.13 -19.01 20.76
C ARG A 396 5.66 -18.63 20.93
N TRP A 397 5.29 -18.61 22.19
CA TRP A 397 4.15 -17.89 22.76
C TRP A 397 4.33 -16.36 22.58
N PRO A 398 3.27 -15.58 22.27
CA PRO A 398 1.90 -16.00 22.04
C PRO A 398 1.72 -16.63 20.66
N LEU A 399 0.81 -17.60 20.58
CA LEU A 399 0.42 -18.33 19.37
C LEU A 399 0.06 -17.33 18.26
N ARG A 400 0.93 -17.16 17.26
CA ARG A 400 0.58 -16.41 16.05
C ARG A 400 -0.46 -17.21 15.28
N SER A 401 -1.56 -16.56 14.93
CA SER A 401 -2.74 -17.09 14.22
C SER A 401 -2.49 -17.50 12.76
N THR A 402 -1.30 -17.98 12.44
CA THR A 402 -0.99 -18.54 11.12
C THR A 402 -1.43 -20.00 11.06
N LYS A 403 -2.77 -20.15 11.05
CA LYS A 403 -3.57 -21.25 10.51
C LYS A 403 -3.06 -22.67 10.76
N LEU A 404 -3.61 -23.29 11.79
CA LEU A 404 -4.26 -24.60 11.76
C LEU A 404 -5.16 -24.71 13.00
N VAL A 405 -6.48 -24.64 12.81
CA VAL A 405 -7.48 -24.99 13.84
C VAL A 405 -8.04 -26.36 13.43
N PRO A 406 -7.29 -27.46 13.67
CA PRO A 406 -7.82 -28.78 13.44
C PRO A 406 -8.94 -29.03 14.45
N TYR A 407 -10.19 -29.05 13.99
CA TYR A 407 -11.31 -29.64 14.75
C TYR A 407 -11.54 -31.05 14.23
N VAL A 408 -11.19 -32.06 15.03
CA VAL A 408 -11.44 -33.49 14.74
C VAL A 408 -11.90 -34.16 16.01
N CYS A 409 -12.93 -34.98 15.90
CA CYS A 409 -13.47 -35.81 16.97
C CYS A 409 -13.14 -37.28 16.66
N PHE A 410 -12.33 -37.91 17.49
CA PHE A 410 -12.11 -39.37 17.44
C PHE A 410 -13.10 -40.04 18.39
N LEU A 411 -13.83 -41.06 17.93
CA LEU A 411 -14.80 -41.84 18.71
C LEU A 411 -14.51 -43.33 18.52
N ASN A 412 -14.88 -44.17 19.49
CA ASN A 412 -14.48 -45.59 19.49
C ASN A 412 -15.10 -46.47 18.38
N ASP A 413 -16.10 -45.98 17.65
CA ASP A 413 -16.84 -46.78 16.68
C ASP A 413 -16.56 -46.40 15.20
N GLU A 414 -15.69 -45.44 14.89
CA GLU A 414 -15.27 -45.08 13.51
C GLU A 414 -13.81 -44.64 13.38
#